data_AF-A0A8C3SEY1-F1
#
_entry.id   AF-A0A8C3SEY1-F1
#
_cell.length_a   1.000
_cell.length_b   1.000
_cell.length_c   1.000
_cell.angle_alpha   90.00
_cell.angle_beta   90.00
_cell.angle_gamma   90.00
#
_symmetry.space_group_name_H-M   'P 1'
#
loop_
_entity.id
_entity.type
_entity.pdbx_description
1 polymer ?
#
loop_
_entity_poly.entity_id
_entity_poly.type
_entity_poly.pdbx_seq_one_letter_code
_entity_poly.pdbx_strand_id
1 'polypeptide(L)'
;MERFVRSRRAALQEHVQHQQEVHAVLGNEACDLDSMVSALALAYYLAKTSLESKAALVPVLNIPRSEFLLRTESTFLLREQQIPDSCLIFRDEIDLHALHRAGLLSLTLVDHHILPSGDAALEEAVIEVIDHRPLEREPRCRVTAELVGSCATLVTERIMQGPAELLDRQTAALLRGTILLDCVNMSPEAGKVTPKDTQHMALLESKFPDLPARSVLFEALQTAKFDVSGLTTDQMLRKDLKALSSDGLVLAISAVYVTLEAFLQRPGLQQDLCTFCQRHGYGGLVAMTISFNERNEPFRQLAVYSQHAAVRTAVCGILERANNPPLDLSPLGSLYPNIRAYHQGNTVASRKKVLPILKDFLREWGVAAGPMHPADKDPCGTMRPEPKDSSAGCGESDENPEDSDVAGEAGAPEYEPRCRRDPARCPRHGDALLEDDAPLPPTPMNSLVDECPLDRGLPKLSVEAIFEKFSHITVVRPSNSSSPEKK
;
A
#
# COMPACT_ATOMS: atom_id res chain seq x y z
N MET A 1 -22.87 5.82 -10.03
CA MET A 1 -21.84 6.16 -9.01
C MET A 1 -21.33 7.61 -9.12
N GLU A 2 -20.64 8.00 -10.20
CA GLU A 2 -19.84 9.23 -10.35
C GLU A 2 -20.48 10.54 -9.83
N ARG A 3 -21.71 10.87 -10.24
CA ARG A 3 -22.39 12.11 -9.82
C ARG A 3 -22.56 12.22 -8.30
N PHE A 4 -22.73 11.09 -7.61
CA PHE A 4 -22.75 11.05 -6.15
C PHE A 4 -21.38 11.43 -5.59
N VAL A 5 -20.31 10.72 -6.00
CA VAL A 5 -18.92 10.97 -5.53
C VAL A 5 -18.52 12.44 -5.76
N ARG A 6 -18.76 12.98 -6.96
CA ARG A 6 -18.52 14.40 -7.30
C ARG A 6 -19.17 15.40 -6.34
N SER A 7 -20.32 15.06 -5.76
CA SER A 7 -21.03 15.93 -4.80
C SER A 7 -20.53 15.80 -3.35
N ARG A 8 -19.83 14.71 -2.98
CA ARG A 8 -19.51 14.40 -1.58
C ARG A 8 -18.57 15.40 -0.94
N ARG A 9 -17.57 15.86 -1.68
CA ARG A 9 -16.60 16.88 -1.19
C ARG A 9 -17.28 18.19 -0.79
N ALA A 10 -18.21 18.68 -1.60
CA ALA A 10 -18.97 19.90 -1.28
C ALA A 10 -19.89 19.70 -0.08
N ALA A 11 -20.65 18.59 -0.04
CA ALA A 11 -21.52 18.27 1.09
C ALA A 11 -20.75 18.10 2.41
N LEU A 12 -19.56 17.49 2.39
CA LEU A 12 -18.68 17.40 3.56
C LEU A 12 -18.25 18.78 4.04
N GLN A 13 -17.82 19.66 3.13
CA GLN A 13 -17.40 21.02 3.47
C GLN A 13 -18.54 21.85 4.05
N GLU A 14 -19.74 21.75 3.48
CA GLU A 14 -20.98 22.39 3.97
C GLU A 14 -21.32 21.92 5.39
N HIS A 15 -21.36 20.61 5.63
CA HIS A 15 -21.70 20.06 6.95
C HIS A 15 -20.63 20.39 8.02
N VAL A 16 -19.34 20.35 7.66
CA VAL A 16 -18.25 20.74 8.56
C VAL A 16 -18.32 22.24 8.92
N GLN A 17 -18.65 23.11 7.95
CA GLN A 17 -18.83 24.54 8.19
C GLN A 17 -20.06 24.87 9.04
N HIS A 18 -21.15 24.11 8.88
CA HIS A 18 -22.40 24.31 9.61
C HIS A 18 -22.55 23.46 10.88
N GLN A 19 -21.50 22.74 11.29
CA GLN A 19 -21.49 21.84 12.45
C GLN A 19 -22.64 20.81 12.43
N GLN A 20 -22.84 20.20 11.26
CA GLN A 20 -23.85 19.17 11.02
C GLN A 20 -23.23 17.77 11.02
N GLU A 21 -24.09 16.76 11.18
CA GLU A 21 -23.71 15.34 11.21
C GLU A 21 -22.99 14.90 9.92
N VAL A 22 -22.00 14.02 10.07
CA VAL A 22 -21.25 13.38 8.99
C VAL A 22 -21.23 11.88 9.26
N HIS A 23 -21.64 11.09 8.26
CA HIS A 23 -21.59 9.63 8.32
C HIS A 23 -20.53 9.16 7.33
N ALA A 24 -19.35 8.82 7.84
CA ALA A 24 -18.28 8.29 7.00
C ALA A 24 -18.37 6.76 6.88
N VAL A 25 -18.30 6.27 5.65
CA VAL A 25 -18.07 4.84 5.36
C VAL A 25 -16.57 4.66 5.10
N LEU A 26 -15.91 3.87 5.93
CA LEU A 26 -14.45 3.79 6.02
C LEU A 26 -13.98 2.38 5.64
N GLY A 27 -13.00 2.27 4.75
CA GLY A 27 -12.25 1.03 4.48
C GLY A 27 -11.07 0.84 5.44
N ASN A 28 -10.38 -0.30 5.36
CA ASN A 28 -9.16 -0.54 6.15
C ASN A 28 -7.97 0.33 5.65
N GLU A 29 -6.91 0.41 6.46
CA GLU A 29 -5.70 1.21 6.19
C GLU A 29 -4.76 0.62 5.11
N ALA A 30 -5.01 -0.60 4.63
CA ALA A 30 -4.42 -1.06 3.37
C ALA A 30 -5.07 -0.33 2.18
N CYS A 31 -6.37 0.00 2.29
CA CYS A 31 -7.18 0.72 1.30
C CYS A 31 -6.95 0.18 -0.12
N ASP A 32 -7.07 -1.15 -0.25
CA ASP A 32 -7.00 -1.86 -1.51
C ASP A 32 -8.29 -1.71 -2.33
N LEU A 33 -8.46 -2.55 -3.35
CA LEU A 33 -9.61 -2.46 -4.24
C LEU A 33 -10.93 -2.72 -3.50
N ASP A 34 -10.95 -3.67 -2.55
CA ASP A 34 -12.16 -4.03 -1.82
C ASP A 34 -12.54 -2.94 -0.82
N SER A 35 -11.63 -2.56 0.07
CA SER A 35 -11.85 -1.45 0.98
C SER A 35 -12.29 -0.16 0.29
N MET A 36 -11.73 0.17 -0.88
CA MET A 36 -12.17 1.33 -1.65
C MET A 36 -13.58 1.13 -2.24
N VAL A 37 -13.82 0.03 -2.96
CA VAL A 37 -15.09 -0.16 -3.69
C VAL A 37 -16.25 -0.41 -2.75
N SER A 38 -16.05 -1.21 -1.70
CA SER A 38 -17.03 -1.45 -0.65
C SER A 38 -17.45 -0.14 0.04
N ALA A 39 -16.51 0.77 0.29
CA ALA A 39 -16.82 2.08 0.89
C ALA A 39 -17.61 2.97 -0.08
N LEU A 40 -17.17 3.08 -1.35
CA LEU A 40 -17.85 3.84 -2.40
C LEU A 40 -19.29 3.35 -2.64
N ALA A 41 -19.46 2.03 -2.81
CA ALA A 41 -20.73 1.39 -3.13
C ALA A 41 -21.72 1.48 -1.96
N LEU A 42 -21.28 1.22 -0.73
CA LEU A 42 -22.16 1.30 0.44
C LEU A 42 -22.55 2.76 0.75
N ALA A 43 -21.61 3.72 0.68
CA ALA A 43 -21.93 5.13 0.89
C ALA A 43 -22.94 5.66 -0.15
N TYR A 44 -22.81 5.23 -1.41
CA TYR A 44 -23.76 5.58 -2.47
C TYR A 44 -25.17 5.04 -2.19
N TYR A 45 -25.26 3.77 -1.79
CA TYR A 45 -26.52 3.13 -1.42
C TYR A 45 -27.17 3.76 -0.19
N LEU A 46 -26.39 4.02 0.87
CA LEU A 46 -26.90 4.64 2.10
C LEU A 46 -27.44 6.05 1.82
N ALA A 47 -26.74 6.85 1.01
CA ALA A 47 -27.18 8.18 0.56
C ALA A 47 -28.40 8.17 -0.38
N LYS A 48 -28.84 6.99 -0.83
CA LYS A 48 -30.03 6.80 -1.68
C LYS A 48 -31.22 6.20 -0.93
N THR A 49 -30.97 5.43 0.11
CA THR A 49 -31.99 4.79 0.95
C THR A 49 -32.36 5.63 2.17
N SER A 50 -31.40 6.34 2.75
CA SER A 50 -31.56 7.09 4.01
C SER A 50 -32.12 8.49 3.77
N LEU A 51 -33.28 8.59 3.11
CA LEU A 51 -33.89 9.86 2.68
C LEU A 51 -34.24 10.83 3.83
N GLU A 52 -34.37 10.31 5.05
CA GLU A 52 -34.63 11.07 6.27
C GLU A 52 -33.34 11.49 7.02
N SER A 53 -32.17 10.98 6.60
CA SER A 53 -30.90 11.31 7.24
C SER A 53 -30.47 12.74 6.93
N LYS A 54 -30.06 13.46 7.98
CA LYS A 54 -29.49 14.81 7.90
C LYS A 54 -27.95 14.80 7.85
N ALA A 55 -27.33 13.62 7.84
CA ALA A 55 -25.88 13.48 7.85
C ALA A 55 -25.28 13.51 6.43
N ALA A 56 -24.06 14.05 6.31
CA ALA A 56 -23.29 13.93 5.08
C ALA A 56 -22.77 12.49 4.95
N LEU A 57 -23.51 11.64 4.25
CA LEU A 57 -23.06 10.31 3.83
C LEU A 57 -21.86 10.45 2.88
N VAL A 58 -20.67 10.04 3.32
CA VAL A 58 -19.39 10.18 2.58
C VAL A 58 -18.56 8.88 2.61
N PRO A 59 -18.04 8.41 1.47
CA PRO A 59 -17.01 7.38 1.45
C PRO A 59 -15.64 8.01 1.74
N VAL A 60 -14.86 7.40 2.65
CA VAL A 60 -13.51 7.86 3.01
C VAL A 60 -12.51 6.74 2.73
N LEU A 61 -11.52 7.03 1.90
CA LEU A 61 -10.39 6.12 1.64
C LEU A 61 -9.37 6.30 2.77
N ASN A 62 -9.08 5.22 3.50
CA ASN A 62 -8.37 5.28 4.79
C ASN A 62 -6.83 5.35 4.65
N ILE A 63 -6.36 6.13 3.68
CA ILE A 63 -4.94 6.46 3.41
C ILE A 63 -4.82 7.95 3.07
N PRO A 64 -3.62 8.54 3.14
CA PRO A 64 -3.38 9.88 2.61
C PRO A 64 -3.56 9.94 1.08
N ARG A 65 -4.00 11.07 0.53
CA ARG A 65 -4.13 11.26 -0.94
C ARG A 65 -2.82 10.96 -1.69
N SER A 66 -1.68 11.28 -1.08
CA SER A 66 -0.33 11.02 -1.64
C SER A 66 0.05 9.54 -1.76
N GLU A 67 -0.81 8.62 -1.32
CA GLU A 67 -0.65 7.17 -1.48
C GLU A 67 -1.62 6.52 -2.47
N PHE A 68 -2.64 7.24 -2.96
CA PHE A 68 -3.68 6.62 -3.79
C PHE A 68 -3.13 6.04 -5.09
N LEU A 69 -2.19 6.74 -5.73
CA LEU A 69 -1.52 6.31 -6.96
C LEU A 69 -0.73 4.99 -6.79
N LEU A 70 -0.47 4.53 -5.56
CA LEU A 70 0.18 3.24 -5.30
C LEU A 70 -0.76 2.04 -5.51
N ARG A 71 -2.08 2.25 -5.36
CA ARG A 71 -3.12 1.25 -5.62
C ARG A 71 -3.52 1.34 -7.08
N THR A 72 -2.59 0.96 -7.94
CA THR A 72 -2.66 1.12 -9.40
C THR A 72 -3.87 0.39 -10.00
N GLU A 73 -4.27 -0.76 -9.45
CA GLU A 73 -5.53 -1.45 -9.80
C GLU A 73 -6.79 -0.61 -9.50
N SER A 74 -6.80 0.16 -8.41
CA SER A 74 -7.90 1.04 -8.04
C SER A 74 -7.95 2.26 -8.94
N THR A 75 -6.79 2.87 -9.24
CA THR A 75 -6.72 3.99 -10.19
C THR A 75 -7.14 3.60 -11.61
N PHE A 76 -6.85 2.36 -12.01
CA PHE A 76 -7.29 1.78 -13.28
C PHE A 76 -8.82 1.60 -13.30
N LEU A 77 -9.40 0.91 -12.30
CA LEU A 77 -10.84 0.63 -12.31
C LEU A 77 -11.69 1.91 -12.23
N LEU A 78 -11.26 2.91 -11.44
CA LEU A 78 -11.94 4.22 -11.42
C LEU A 78 -11.85 4.94 -12.78
N ARG A 79 -10.70 4.86 -13.47
CA ARG A 79 -10.53 5.45 -14.82
C ARG A 79 -11.44 4.78 -15.85
N GLU A 80 -11.50 3.45 -15.86
CA GLU A 80 -12.43 2.68 -16.71
C GLU A 80 -13.90 3.02 -16.42
N GLN A 81 -14.23 3.33 -15.16
CA GLN A 81 -15.56 3.80 -14.78
C GLN A 81 -15.74 5.33 -14.85
N GLN A 82 -14.78 6.07 -15.41
CA GLN A 82 -14.81 7.54 -15.58
C GLN A 82 -15.01 8.35 -14.27
N ILE A 83 -14.57 7.80 -13.13
CA ILE A 83 -14.63 8.46 -11.81
C ILE A 83 -13.28 9.17 -11.54
N PRO A 84 -13.23 10.52 -11.44
CA PRO A 84 -12.00 11.23 -11.14
C PRO A 84 -11.58 11.04 -9.67
N ASP A 85 -10.29 10.79 -9.43
CA ASP A 85 -9.69 10.66 -8.10
C ASP A 85 -9.73 11.99 -7.30
N SER A 86 -9.78 13.13 -8.00
CA SER A 86 -10.01 14.46 -7.44
C SER A 86 -11.36 14.60 -6.70
N CYS A 87 -12.30 13.68 -6.94
CA CYS A 87 -13.62 13.67 -6.32
C CYS A 87 -13.72 12.79 -5.07
N LEU A 88 -12.71 11.95 -4.82
CA LEU A 88 -12.62 11.11 -3.63
C LEU A 88 -12.30 11.97 -2.38
N ILE A 89 -12.55 11.39 -1.21
CA ILE A 89 -12.18 11.96 0.10
C ILE A 89 -11.18 10.99 0.74
N PHE A 90 -10.00 11.48 1.08
CA PHE A 90 -8.93 10.72 1.71
C PHE A 90 -8.82 11.03 3.21
N ARG A 91 -8.04 10.21 3.93
CA ARG A 91 -7.96 10.29 5.39
C ARG A 91 -7.26 11.56 5.89
N ASP A 92 -6.40 12.13 5.08
CA ASP A 92 -5.75 13.44 5.29
C ASP A 92 -6.65 14.64 4.92
N GLU A 93 -7.87 14.40 4.40
CA GLU A 93 -8.83 15.44 4.00
C GLU A 93 -10.04 15.57 4.95
N ILE A 94 -10.10 14.79 6.04
CA ILE A 94 -11.21 14.79 7.02
C ILE A 94 -10.73 14.47 8.45
N ASP A 95 -10.89 15.42 9.39
CA ASP A 95 -10.62 15.18 10.82
C ASP A 95 -11.80 14.46 11.49
N LEU A 96 -11.82 13.13 11.36
CA LEU A 96 -12.78 12.25 12.05
C LEU A 96 -12.73 12.44 13.57
N HIS A 97 -11.55 12.72 14.16
CA HIS A 97 -11.42 12.91 15.60
C HIS A 97 -12.05 14.23 16.07
N ALA A 98 -12.00 15.30 15.28
CA ALA A 98 -12.76 16.53 15.57
C ALA A 98 -14.27 16.32 15.44
N LEU A 99 -14.73 15.62 14.39
CA LEU A 99 -16.15 15.31 14.22
C LEU A 99 -16.68 14.44 15.36
N HIS A 100 -15.92 13.43 15.81
CA HIS A 100 -16.26 12.61 16.96
C HIS A 100 -16.29 13.42 18.26
N ARG A 101 -15.25 14.23 18.56
CA ARG A 101 -15.23 15.13 19.74
C ARG A 101 -16.38 16.15 19.76
N ALA A 102 -16.92 16.52 18.60
CA ALA A 102 -18.08 17.40 18.47
C ALA A 102 -19.44 16.67 18.61
N GLY A 103 -19.46 15.33 18.68
CA GLY A 103 -20.69 14.54 18.64
C GLY A 103 -21.36 14.47 17.27
N LEU A 104 -20.62 14.77 16.19
CA LEU A 104 -21.12 14.90 14.82
C LEU A 104 -20.74 13.73 13.90
N LEU A 105 -19.99 12.73 14.38
CA LEU A 105 -19.55 11.59 13.58
C LEU A 105 -20.40 10.35 13.83
N SER A 106 -20.80 9.68 12.74
CA SER A 106 -21.05 8.23 12.73
C SER A 106 -20.14 7.53 11.73
N LEU A 107 -19.80 6.27 12.01
CA LEU A 107 -18.94 5.43 11.19
C LEU A 107 -19.65 4.14 10.78
N THR A 108 -19.53 3.79 9.51
CA THR A 108 -19.70 2.42 9.04
C THR A 108 -18.34 1.89 8.60
N LEU A 109 -17.87 0.80 9.21
CA LEU A 109 -16.65 0.14 8.77
C LEU A 109 -17.00 -0.89 7.71
N VAL A 110 -16.26 -0.87 6.60
CA VAL A 110 -16.30 -1.92 5.58
C VAL A 110 -14.91 -2.53 5.47
N ASP A 111 -14.85 -3.83 5.21
CA ASP A 111 -13.60 -4.59 5.07
C ASP A 111 -12.66 -4.42 6.29
N HIS A 112 -13.24 -4.08 7.46
CA HIS A 112 -12.67 -4.18 8.80
C HIS A 112 -13.71 -4.06 9.93
N HIS A 113 -13.36 -4.64 11.07
CA HIS A 113 -14.11 -4.60 12.33
C HIS A 113 -13.24 -4.15 13.53
N ILE A 114 -12.00 -3.74 13.28
CA ILE A 114 -11.04 -3.24 14.29
C ILE A 114 -10.39 -1.98 13.74
N LEU A 115 -10.56 -0.86 14.44
CA LEU A 115 -9.85 0.38 14.14
C LEU A 115 -8.38 0.28 14.61
N PRO A 116 -7.42 0.91 13.90
CA PRO A 116 -6.03 0.96 14.35
C PRO A 116 -5.92 1.73 15.68
N SER A 117 -4.82 1.52 16.42
CA SER A 117 -4.64 2.08 17.78
C SER A 117 -4.82 3.60 17.87
N GLY A 118 -4.35 4.35 16.88
CA GLY A 118 -4.54 5.82 16.78
C GLY A 118 -6.01 6.25 16.61
N ASP A 119 -6.90 5.33 16.26
CA ASP A 119 -8.34 5.54 16.07
C ASP A 119 -9.20 4.87 17.14
N ALA A 120 -8.62 4.29 18.19
CA ALA A 120 -9.36 3.58 19.24
C ALA A 120 -10.45 4.42 19.92
N ALA A 121 -10.33 5.76 19.91
CA ALA A 121 -11.38 6.67 20.39
C ALA A 121 -12.63 6.72 19.47
N LEU A 122 -12.46 6.52 18.16
CA LEU A 122 -13.56 6.57 17.17
C LEU A 122 -14.48 5.34 17.25
N GLU A 123 -14.11 4.32 18.01
CA GLU A 123 -14.90 3.10 18.24
C GLU A 123 -16.33 3.41 18.70
N GLU A 124 -16.53 4.44 19.53
CA GLU A 124 -17.86 4.84 20.01
C GLU A 124 -18.75 5.47 18.92
N ALA A 125 -18.17 5.87 17.78
CA ALA A 125 -18.92 6.36 16.62
C ALA A 125 -19.33 5.22 15.64
N VAL A 126 -18.87 3.98 15.83
CA VAL A 126 -19.14 2.87 14.91
C VAL A 126 -20.55 2.32 15.10
N ILE A 127 -21.38 2.43 14.06
CA ILE A 127 -22.79 2.01 14.08
C ILE A 127 -23.10 0.79 13.20
N GLU A 128 -22.30 0.51 12.17
CA GLU A 128 -22.42 -0.68 11.32
C GLU A 128 -21.03 -1.19 10.90
N VAL A 129 -20.85 -2.50 10.86
CA VAL A 129 -19.64 -3.19 10.40
C VAL A 129 -20.02 -4.21 9.34
N ILE A 130 -19.32 -4.21 8.21
CA ILE A 130 -19.38 -5.26 7.18
C ILE A 130 -17.96 -5.73 6.90
N ASP A 131 -17.61 -6.96 7.29
CA ASP A 131 -16.26 -7.55 7.10
C ASP A 131 -16.42 -8.99 6.57
N HIS A 132 -15.44 -9.49 5.83
CA HIS A 132 -15.44 -10.85 5.28
C HIS A 132 -14.48 -11.82 6.01
N ARG A 133 -13.83 -11.35 7.07
CA ARG A 133 -12.85 -12.09 7.88
C ARG A 133 -13.44 -12.59 9.21
N PRO A 134 -12.75 -13.51 9.92
CA PRO A 134 -13.14 -13.90 11.27
C PRO A 134 -13.16 -12.69 12.21
N LEU A 135 -14.16 -12.61 13.08
CA LEU A 135 -14.21 -11.60 14.13
C LEU A 135 -13.25 -11.97 15.26
N GLU A 136 -12.28 -11.11 15.56
CA GLU A 136 -11.35 -11.26 16.69
C GLU A 136 -11.99 -10.85 18.03
N ARG A 137 -13.05 -10.02 17.94
CA ARG A 137 -13.87 -9.50 19.05
C ARG A 137 -15.29 -9.24 18.54
N GLU A 138 -16.28 -9.27 19.42
CA GLU A 138 -17.65 -8.84 19.09
C GLU A 138 -17.75 -7.29 19.08
N PRO A 139 -18.07 -6.65 17.95
CA PRO A 139 -18.34 -5.21 17.90
C PRO A 139 -19.65 -4.85 18.64
N ARG A 140 -19.73 -3.64 19.19
CA ARG A 140 -20.91 -3.15 19.95
C ARG A 140 -22.06 -2.60 19.07
N CYS A 141 -21.98 -2.81 17.76
CA CYS A 141 -22.80 -2.16 16.74
C CYS A 141 -23.60 -3.18 15.92
N ARG A 142 -24.25 -2.76 14.82
CA ARG A 142 -24.75 -3.73 13.84
C ARG A 142 -23.56 -4.38 13.13
N VAL A 143 -23.59 -5.70 12.94
CA VAL A 143 -22.51 -6.44 12.26
C VAL A 143 -23.08 -7.31 11.14
N THR A 144 -22.34 -7.44 10.05
CA THR A 144 -22.54 -8.43 8.99
C THR A 144 -21.16 -9.00 8.67
N ALA A 145 -20.84 -10.16 9.26
CA ALA A 145 -19.55 -10.81 9.13
C ALA A 145 -19.73 -12.25 8.68
N GLU A 146 -19.27 -12.56 7.46
CA GLU A 146 -19.37 -13.88 6.84
C GLU A 146 -18.10 -14.17 6.04
N LEU A 147 -17.56 -15.39 6.16
CA LEU A 147 -16.37 -15.80 5.41
C LEU A 147 -16.70 -15.96 3.93
N VAL A 148 -16.39 -14.94 3.14
CA VAL A 148 -16.55 -14.88 1.68
C VAL A 148 -15.26 -14.39 1.02
N GLY A 149 -15.13 -14.52 -0.30
CA GLY A 149 -13.90 -14.16 -1.02
C GLY A 149 -13.61 -12.65 -1.08
N SER A 150 -14.62 -11.80 -0.87
CA SER A 150 -14.53 -10.33 -0.94
C SER A 150 -15.63 -9.67 -0.10
N CYS A 151 -15.32 -8.60 0.64
CA CYS A 151 -16.30 -7.77 1.33
C CYS A 151 -17.32 -7.14 0.35
N ALA A 152 -16.89 -6.83 -0.87
CA ALA A 152 -17.77 -6.35 -1.93
C ALA A 152 -18.88 -7.35 -2.30
N THR A 153 -18.75 -8.66 -2.02
CA THR A 153 -19.86 -9.62 -2.10
C THR A 153 -20.97 -9.28 -1.09
N LEU A 154 -20.61 -8.98 0.16
CA LEU A 154 -21.56 -8.61 1.23
C LEU A 154 -22.17 -7.22 0.97
N VAL A 155 -21.39 -6.27 0.44
CA VAL A 155 -21.93 -4.96 0.00
C VAL A 155 -22.87 -5.13 -1.20
N THR A 156 -22.57 -6.04 -2.14
CA THR A 156 -23.48 -6.38 -3.25
C THR A 156 -24.81 -6.94 -2.73
N GLU A 157 -24.76 -7.86 -1.77
CA GLU A 157 -25.95 -8.42 -1.11
C GLU A 157 -26.78 -7.34 -0.40
N ARG A 158 -26.14 -6.50 0.43
CA ARG A 158 -26.74 -5.35 1.13
C ARG A 158 -27.42 -4.37 0.17
N ILE A 159 -26.85 -4.16 -1.02
CA ILE A 159 -27.41 -3.31 -2.08
C ILE A 159 -28.62 -3.99 -2.75
N MET A 160 -28.52 -5.28 -3.08
CA MET A 160 -29.59 -6.05 -3.73
C MET A 160 -30.82 -6.30 -2.83
N GLN A 161 -30.67 -6.18 -1.51
CA GLN A 161 -31.79 -6.15 -0.55
C GLN A 161 -32.61 -4.84 -0.59
N GLY A 162 -32.09 -3.77 -1.20
CA GLY A 162 -32.80 -2.50 -1.38
C GLY A 162 -33.53 -2.37 -2.73
N PRO A 163 -34.06 -1.17 -3.05
CA PRO A 163 -34.70 -0.91 -4.34
C PRO A 163 -33.76 -1.19 -5.51
N ALA A 164 -34.21 -2.00 -6.47
CA ALA A 164 -33.37 -2.52 -7.56
C ALA A 164 -32.76 -1.43 -8.47
N GLU A 165 -33.33 -0.23 -8.48
CA GLU A 165 -32.88 0.96 -9.21
C GLU A 165 -31.57 1.56 -8.67
N LEU A 166 -31.17 1.23 -7.43
CA LEU A 166 -29.99 1.82 -6.78
C LEU A 166 -28.67 1.18 -7.22
N LEU A 167 -28.72 -0.07 -7.68
CA LEU A 167 -27.58 -0.73 -8.30
C LEU A 167 -27.48 -0.25 -9.75
N ASP A 168 -26.73 0.82 -9.99
CA ASP A 168 -26.42 1.26 -11.36
C ASP A 168 -25.24 0.50 -11.97
N ARG A 169 -25.15 0.49 -13.31
CA ARG A 169 -24.12 -0.21 -14.10
C ARG A 169 -22.69 0.08 -13.61
N GLN A 170 -22.42 1.32 -13.24
CA GLN A 170 -21.11 1.80 -12.81
C GLN A 170 -20.75 1.22 -11.43
N THR A 171 -21.72 1.17 -10.52
CA THR A 171 -21.60 0.53 -9.20
C THR A 171 -21.43 -0.99 -9.35
N ALA A 172 -22.21 -1.61 -10.24
CA ALA A 172 -22.10 -3.03 -10.56
C ALA A 172 -20.73 -3.40 -11.18
N ALA A 173 -20.18 -2.55 -12.04
CA ALA A 173 -18.85 -2.73 -12.62
C ALA A 173 -17.73 -2.64 -11.58
N LEU A 174 -17.81 -1.70 -10.62
CA LEU A 174 -16.88 -1.59 -9.50
C LEU A 174 -16.92 -2.85 -8.63
N LEU A 175 -18.11 -3.23 -8.14
CA LEU A 175 -18.32 -4.41 -7.30
C LEU A 175 -17.84 -5.70 -8.01
N ARG A 176 -18.20 -5.86 -9.28
CA ARG A 176 -17.78 -7.02 -10.08
C ARG A 176 -16.28 -7.08 -10.29
N GLY A 177 -15.62 -5.97 -10.63
CA GLY A 177 -14.16 -5.94 -10.81
C GLY A 177 -13.43 -6.35 -9.52
N THR A 178 -13.93 -5.88 -8.38
CA THR A 178 -13.42 -6.20 -7.05
C THR A 178 -13.53 -7.69 -6.74
N ILE A 179 -14.77 -8.23 -6.73
CA ILE A 179 -15.02 -9.65 -6.44
C ILE A 179 -14.21 -10.55 -7.41
N LEU A 180 -14.10 -10.19 -8.69
CA LEU A 180 -13.27 -10.95 -9.64
C LEU A 180 -11.77 -10.94 -9.29
N LEU A 181 -11.23 -9.84 -8.80
CA LEU A 181 -9.81 -9.76 -8.44
C LEU A 181 -9.50 -10.62 -7.21
N ASP A 182 -10.30 -10.49 -6.17
CA ASP A 182 -10.03 -11.14 -4.89
C ASP A 182 -10.45 -12.62 -4.88
N CYS A 183 -11.52 -12.99 -5.59
CA CYS A 183 -11.87 -14.39 -5.89
C CYS A 183 -11.06 -15.00 -7.06
N VAL A 184 -9.99 -14.34 -7.55
CA VAL A 184 -9.06 -14.85 -8.57
C VAL A 184 -9.80 -15.40 -9.81
N ASN A 185 -10.53 -14.52 -10.51
CA ASN A 185 -11.39 -14.82 -11.66
C ASN A 185 -12.50 -15.87 -11.39
N MET A 186 -12.89 -16.04 -10.12
CA MET A 186 -13.77 -17.10 -9.64
C MET A 186 -13.19 -18.53 -9.78
N SER A 187 -11.87 -18.70 -9.79
CA SER A 187 -11.20 -20.01 -9.84
C SER A 187 -11.38 -20.80 -8.53
N PRO A 188 -12.04 -21.98 -8.55
CA PRO A 188 -12.11 -22.84 -7.36
C PRO A 188 -10.74 -23.36 -6.91
N GLU A 189 -9.78 -23.48 -7.84
CA GLU A 189 -8.41 -23.93 -7.58
C GLU A 189 -7.63 -22.95 -6.71
N ALA A 190 -8.00 -21.66 -6.71
CA ALA A 190 -7.41 -20.64 -5.85
C ALA A 190 -7.90 -20.69 -4.39
N GLY A 191 -8.91 -21.52 -4.07
CA GLY A 191 -9.39 -21.75 -2.70
C GLY A 191 -10.10 -20.57 -2.02
N LYS A 192 -10.24 -19.42 -2.69
CA LYS A 192 -10.84 -18.18 -2.14
C LYS A 192 -12.34 -18.00 -2.40
N VAL A 193 -12.94 -18.81 -3.27
CA VAL A 193 -14.28 -18.54 -3.82
C VAL A 193 -15.35 -19.28 -3.03
N THR A 194 -16.40 -18.59 -2.61
CA THR A 194 -17.55 -19.21 -1.92
C THR A 194 -18.80 -19.29 -2.81
N PRO A 195 -19.82 -20.07 -2.40
CA PRO A 195 -21.12 -20.05 -3.05
C PRO A 195 -21.78 -18.66 -3.06
N LYS A 196 -21.57 -17.83 -2.02
CA LYS A 196 -22.15 -16.48 -1.96
C LYS A 196 -21.50 -15.54 -2.99
N ASP A 197 -20.18 -15.59 -3.15
CA ASP A 197 -19.49 -14.83 -4.21
C ASP A 197 -19.98 -15.25 -5.60
N THR A 198 -20.11 -16.56 -5.82
CA THR A 198 -20.59 -17.14 -7.09
C THR A 198 -22.03 -16.70 -7.42
N GLN A 199 -22.91 -16.69 -6.42
CA GLN A 199 -24.29 -16.21 -6.54
C GLN A 199 -24.34 -14.71 -6.88
N HIS A 200 -23.63 -13.86 -6.14
CA HIS A 200 -23.70 -12.41 -6.33
C HIS A 200 -23.01 -11.96 -7.62
N MET A 201 -21.94 -12.65 -8.05
CA MET A 201 -21.35 -12.49 -9.38
C MET A 201 -22.38 -12.77 -10.50
N ALA A 202 -23.13 -13.88 -10.40
CA ALA A 202 -24.17 -14.20 -11.38
C ALA A 202 -25.36 -13.22 -11.35
N LEU A 203 -25.72 -12.66 -10.19
CA LEU A 203 -26.74 -11.62 -10.07
C LEU A 203 -26.29 -10.27 -10.66
N LEU A 204 -25.00 -9.92 -10.55
CA LEU A 204 -24.42 -8.76 -11.22
C LEU A 204 -24.43 -8.94 -12.75
N GLU A 205 -23.96 -10.09 -13.24
CA GLU A 205 -23.86 -10.37 -14.69
C GLU A 205 -25.22 -10.53 -15.39
N SER A 206 -26.22 -11.11 -14.71
CA SER A 206 -27.58 -11.20 -15.26
C SER A 206 -28.31 -9.85 -15.33
N LYS A 207 -27.96 -8.88 -14.46
CA LYS A 207 -28.48 -7.51 -14.51
C LYS A 207 -27.74 -6.62 -15.52
N PHE A 208 -26.44 -6.86 -15.72
CA PHE A 208 -25.57 -6.05 -16.59
C PHE A 208 -24.79 -6.94 -17.59
N PRO A 209 -25.48 -7.57 -18.56
CA PRO A 209 -24.88 -8.49 -19.53
C PRO A 209 -23.96 -7.80 -20.54
N ASP A 210 -23.89 -6.47 -20.54
CA ASP A 210 -23.01 -5.65 -21.37
C ASP A 210 -21.67 -5.31 -20.68
N LEU A 211 -21.42 -5.80 -19.46
CA LEU A 211 -20.10 -5.69 -18.82
C LEU A 211 -19.08 -6.64 -19.47
N PRO A 212 -17.77 -6.30 -19.49
CA PRO A 212 -16.75 -7.13 -20.12
C PRO A 212 -16.68 -8.56 -19.55
N ALA A 213 -16.27 -9.53 -20.38
CA ALA A 213 -16.07 -10.91 -19.95
C ALA A 213 -15.11 -11.01 -18.75
N ARG A 214 -15.36 -11.96 -17.82
CA ARG A 214 -14.65 -12.06 -16.54
C ARG A 214 -13.12 -12.06 -16.69
N SER A 215 -12.61 -12.89 -17.60
CA SER A 215 -11.17 -12.97 -17.92
C SER A 215 -10.61 -11.65 -18.42
N VAL A 216 -11.28 -10.95 -19.33
CA VAL A 216 -10.80 -9.66 -19.88
C VAL A 216 -10.67 -8.62 -18.77
N LEU A 217 -11.65 -8.53 -17.87
CA LEU A 217 -11.61 -7.61 -16.73
C LEU A 217 -10.58 -8.03 -15.67
N PHE A 218 -10.49 -9.34 -15.38
CA PHE A 218 -9.52 -9.89 -14.43
C PHE A 218 -8.08 -9.67 -14.88
N GLU A 219 -7.72 -10.05 -16.12
CA GLU A 219 -6.35 -9.86 -16.65
C GLU A 219 -5.97 -8.37 -16.70
N ALA A 220 -6.92 -7.48 -17.04
CA ALA A 220 -6.68 -6.03 -17.02
C ALA A 220 -6.42 -5.49 -15.61
N LEU A 221 -7.22 -5.89 -14.61
CA LEU A 221 -7.01 -5.55 -13.20
C LEU A 221 -5.71 -6.16 -12.66
N GLN A 222 -5.42 -7.40 -13.01
CA GLN A 222 -4.24 -8.13 -12.56
C GLN A 222 -2.95 -7.55 -13.16
N THR A 223 -3.02 -7.07 -14.41
CA THR A 223 -1.95 -6.27 -15.05
C THR A 223 -1.80 -4.93 -14.33
N ALA A 224 -2.89 -4.17 -14.16
CA ALA A 224 -2.86 -2.85 -13.50
C ALA A 224 -2.34 -2.91 -12.06
N LYS A 225 -2.57 -4.02 -11.33
CA LYS A 225 -2.05 -4.24 -9.97
C LYS A 225 -0.52 -4.22 -9.89
N PHE A 226 0.17 -4.65 -10.95
CA PHE A 226 1.64 -4.69 -11.03
C PHE A 226 2.24 -3.66 -11.99
N ASP A 227 1.43 -2.99 -12.82
CA ASP A 227 1.89 -1.85 -13.62
C ASP A 227 2.37 -0.70 -12.72
N VAL A 228 3.67 -0.45 -12.76
CA VAL A 228 4.35 0.66 -12.07
C VAL A 228 4.96 1.66 -13.06
N SER A 229 4.61 1.58 -14.35
CA SER A 229 5.16 2.45 -15.41
C SER A 229 4.85 3.92 -15.18
N GLY A 230 3.64 4.23 -14.71
CA GLY A 230 3.20 5.58 -14.35
C GLY A 230 3.73 6.11 -13.01
N LEU A 231 4.59 5.38 -12.30
CA LEU A 231 5.08 5.77 -10.96
C LEU A 231 6.46 6.44 -11.01
N THR A 232 6.63 7.47 -10.18
CA THR A 232 7.95 7.98 -9.79
C THR A 232 8.71 6.92 -8.99
N THR A 233 10.03 7.08 -8.84
CA THR A 233 10.87 6.09 -8.15
C THR A 233 10.52 6.00 -6.65
N ASP A 234 10.22 7.15 -6.03
CA ASP A 234 9.65 7.27 -4.68
C ASP A 234 8.37 6.44 -4.53
N GLN A 235 7.40 6.61 -5.44
CA GLN A 235 6.14 5.87 -5.41
C GLN A 235 6.34 4.38 -5.66
N MET A 236 7.16 4.01 -6.64
CA MET A 236 7.50 2.62 -6.94
C MET A 236 8.10 1.91 -5.72
N LEU A 237 8.95 2.59 -4.95
CA LEU A 237 9.52 2.06 -3.72
C LEU A 237 8.50 1.97 -2.58
N ARG A 238 7.59 2.95 -2.44
CA ARG A 238 6.53 2.92 -1.42
C ARG A 238 5.45 1.86 -1.66
N LYS A 239 5.16 1.48 -2.91
CA LYS A 239 4.03 0.58 -3.28
C LYS A 239 4.01 -0.74 -2.49
N ASP A 240 5.16 -1.37 -2.26
CA ASP A 240 5.26 -2.51 -1.34
C ASP A 240 6.52 -2.41 -0.46
N LEU A 241 6.52 -1.41 0.42
CA LEU A 241 7.59 -1.13 1.38
C LEU A 241 7.33 -1.77 2.77
N LYS A 242 8.40 -2.26 3.41
CA LYS A 242 8.46 -2.44 4.87
C LYS A 242 9.75 -1.81 5.39
N ALA A 243 9.64 -1.13 6.54
CA ALA A 243 10.78 -0.58 7.27
C ALA A 243 11.05 -1.42 8.53
N LEU A 244 12.28 -1.39 9.01
CA LEU A 244 12.76 -2.02 10.24
C LEU A 244 13.72 -1.05 10.94
N SER A 245 13.63 -0.95 12.25
CA SER A 245 14.48 -0.09 13.08
C SER A 245 15.09 -0.87 14.25
N SER A 246 16.36 -0.62 14.55
CA SER A 246 17.01 -0.96 15.82
C SER A 246 18.15 0.01 16.08
N ASP A 247 18.27 0.50 17.31
CA ASP A 247 19.48 1.18 17.83
C ASP A 247 20.02 2.32 16.94
N GLY A 248 19.11 3.12 16.39
CA GLY A 248 19.43 4.28 15.53
C GLY A 248 19.66 3.96 14.05
N LEU A 249 19.71 2.68 13.64
CA LEU A 249 19.72 2.29 12.23
C LEU A 249 18.30 1.89 11.78
N VAL A 250 17.81 2.54 10.72
CA VAL A 250 16.59 2.16 10.02
C VAL A 250 16.95 1.58 8.66
N LEU A 251 16.47 0.37 8.35
CA LEU A 251 16.54 -0.23 7.02
C LEU A 251 15.16 -0.32 6.39
N ALA A 252 15.11 -0.16 5.07
CA ALA A 252 13.92 -0.37 4.27
C ALA A 252 14.11 -1.56 3.32
N ILE A 253 13.02 -2.28 3.03
CA ILE A 253 12.96 -3.26 1.94
C ILE A 253 11.67 -3.07 1.13
N SER A 254 11.83 -2.94 -0.19
CA SER A 254 10.74 -2.72 -1.15
C SER A 254 10.66 -3.88 -2.14
N ALA A 255 9.46 -4.34 -2.48
CA ALA A 255 9.25 -5.15 -3.68
C ALA A 255 8.95 -4.24 -4.88
N VAL A 256 9.63 -4.49 -6.00
CA VAL A 256 9.62 -3.64 -7.20
C VAL A 256 9.19 -4.45 -8.42
N TYR A 257 8.11 -4.03 -9.09
CA TYR A 257 7.43 -4.80 -10.13
C TYR A 257 7.97 -4.52 -11.57
N VAL A 258 9.29 -4.41 -11.71
CA VAL A 258 10.03 -4.33 -12.98
C VAL A 258 11.32 -5.14 -12.87
N THR A 259 12.01 -5.41 -13.98
CA THR A 259 13.34 -6.05 -13.93
C THR A 259 14.37 -5.14 -13.23
N LEU A 260 15.44 -5.72 -12.68
CA LEU A 260 16.50 -4.92 -12.05
C LEU A 260 17.21 -4.02 -13.06
N GLU A 261 17.34 -4.45 -14.32
CA GLU A 261 17.86 -3.61 -15.39
C GLU A 261 16.99 -2.35 -15.59
N ALA A 262 15.68 -2.52 -15.78
CA ALA A 262 14.76 -1.41 -15.97
C ALA A 262 14.70 -0.48 -14.74
N PHE A 263 14.86 -1.02 -13.53
CA PHE A 263 14.98 -0.24 -12.30
C PHE A 263 16.29 0.57 -12.25
N LEU A 264 17.44 -0.05 -12.55
CA LEU A 264 18.76 0.59 -12.54
C LEU A 264 18.95 1.63 -13.64
N GLN A 265 18.22 1.50 -14.75
CA GLN A 265 18.21 2.43 -15.89
C GLN A 265 17.26 3.64 -15.70
N ARG A 266 16.52 3.74 -14.58
CA ARG A 266 15.59 4.86 -14.34
C ARG A 266 16.34 6.21 -14.32
N PRO A 267 15.86 7.24 -15.06
CA PRO A 267 16.46 8.57 -15.02
C PRO A 267 16.51 9.13 -13.59
N GLY A 268 17.67 9.64 -13.18
CA GLY A 268 17.86 10.24 -11.85
C GLY A 268 17.96 9.26 -10.68
N LEU A 269 17.91 7.94 -10.90
CA LEU A 269 17.82 6.92 -9.84
C LEU A 269 18.72 7.17 -8.62
N GLN A 270 20.01 7.45 -8.82
CA GLN A 270 20.95 7.63 -7.70
C GLN A 270 20.57 8.82 -6.79
N GLN A 271 20.00 9.88 -7.37
CA GLN A 271 19.47 11.04 -6.66
C GLN A 271 18.10 10.73 -6.03
N ASP A 272 17.24 9.95 -6.70
CA ASP A 272 15.96 9.50 -6.14
C ASP A 272 16.19 8.64 -4.89
N LEU A 273 17.09 7.66 -4.95
CA LEU A 273 17.44 6.80 -3.81
C LEU A 273 18.07 7.60 -2.66
N CYS A 274 18.92 8.58 -2.99
CA CYS A 274 19.47 9.54 -2.02
C CYS A 274 18.35 10.31 -1.30
N THR A 275 17.48 10.95 -2.08
CA THR A 275 16.40 11.80 -1.57
C THR A 275 15.38 11.00 -0.78
N PHE A 276 15.03 9.79 -1.25
CA PHE A 276 14.10 8.86 -0.60
C PHE A 276 14.63 8.39 0.76
N CYS A 277 15.87 7.90 0.82
CA CYS A 277 16.46 7.44 2.08
C CYS A 277 16.63 8.60 3.08
N GLN A 278 17.05 9.78 2.62
CA GLN A 278 17.16 10.97 3.49
C GLN A 278 15.79 11.46 4.00
N ARG A 279 14.75 11.47 3.15
CA ARG A 279 13.37 11.85 3.51
C ARG A 279 12.75 10.96 4.58
N HIS A 280 13.05 9.66 4.54
CA HIS A 280 12.46 8.66 5.44
C HIS A 280 13.41 8.16 6.54
N GLY A 281 14.60 8.74 6.68
CA GLY A 281 15.58 8.37 7.71
C GLY A 281 16.26 7.01 7.52
N TYR A 282 16.20 6.43 6.32
CA TYR A 282 16.74 5.10 6.04
C TYR A 282 18.26 5.14 5.88
N GLY A 283 18.97 4.44 6.78
CA GLY A 283 20.42 4.21 6.66
C GLY A 283 20.79 3.22 5.56
N GLY A 284 19.82 2.44 5.05
CA GLY A 284 19.98 1.56 3.89
C GLY A 284 18.63 1.07 3.33
N LEU A 285 18.63 0.69 2.06
CA LEU A 285 17.45 0.21 1.32
C LEU A 285 17.81 -1.05 0.52
N VAL A 286 16.96 -2.06 0.60
CA VAL A 286 16.98 -3.25 -0.26
C VAL A 286 15.82 -3.16 -1.24
N ALA A 287 16.11 -2.90 -2.52
CA ALA A 287 15.12 -2.97 -3.59
C ALA A 287 15.13 -4.39 -4.18
N MET A 288 14.05 -5.14 -3.98
CA MET A 288 13.88 -6.51 -4.46
C MET A 288 12.98 -6.50 -5.69
N THR A 289 13.54 -6.76 -6.87
CA THR A 289 12.74 -6.81 -8.09
C THR A 289 12.05 -8.15 -8.27
N ILE A 290 10.84 -8.13 -8.81
CA ILE A 290 10.10 -9.30 -9.28
C ILE A 290 9.63 -9.09 -10.72
N SER A 291 9.88 -10.09 -11.56
CA SER A 291 9.25 -10.26 -12.88
C SER A 291 8.84 -11.72 -13.06
N PHE A 292 8.16 -12.04 -14.15
CA PHE A 292 7.73 -13.40 -14.47
C PHE A 292 8.29 -13.85 -15.82
N ASN A 293 8.63 -15.14 -15.94
CA ASN A 293 9.01 -15.74 -17.23
C ASN A 293 7.77 -16.16 -18.04
N GLU A 294 7.97 -16.68 -19.25
CA GLU A 294 6.91 -17.19 -20.15
C GLU A 294 6.04 -18.31 -19.54
N ARG A 295 6.43 -18.88 -18.40
CA ARG A 295 5.75 -19.96 -17.66
C ARG A 295 5.06 -19.45 -16.38
N ASN A 296 4.98 -18.12 -16.21
CA ASN A 296 4.52 -17.41 -15.01
C ASN A 296 5.29 -17.76 -13.73
N GLU A 297 6.53 -18.20 -13.84
CA GLU A 297 7.41 -18.48 -12.71
C GLU A 297 8.14 -17.21 -12.29
N PRO A 298 8.25 -16.92 -10.98
CA PRO A 298 8.87 -15.69 -10.50
C PRO A 298 10.38 -15.71 -10.77
N PHE A 299 10.88 -14.58 -11.24
CA PHE A 299 12.30 -14.25 -11.36
C PHE A 299 12.61 -13.10 -10.38
N ARG A 300 13.72 -13.21 -9.64
CA ARG A 300 14.06 -12.26 -8.57
C ARG A 300 15.52 -11.81 -8.63
N GLN A 301 15.72 -10.54 -8.31
CA GLN A 301 17.02 -9.90 -8.19
C GLN A 301 16.96 -8.86 -7.07
N LEU A 302 18.12 -8.43 -6.57
CA LEU A 302 18.24 -7.52 -5.43
C LEU A 302 19.22 -6.39 -5.74
N ALA A 303 18.87 -5.18 -5.29
CA ALA A 303 19.78 -4.04 -5.19
C ALA A 303 19.86 -3.55 -3.73
N VAL A 304 21.06 -3.54 -3.16
CA VAL A 304 21.35 -2.99 -1.83
C VAL A 304 21.94 -1.60 -2.01
N TYR A 305 21.17 -0.58 -1.66
CA TYR A 305 21.56 0.83 -1.65
C TYR A 305 21.87 1.31 -0.23
N SER A 306 22.95 2.06 -0.06
CA SER A 306 23.17 2.93 1.09
C SER A 306 24.29 3.92 0.77
N GLN A 307 24.22 5.14 1.31
CA GLN A 307 25.35 6.09 1.28
C GLN A 307 26.52 5.52 2.09
N HIS A 308 26.27 5.14 3.35
CA HIS A 308 27.25 4.56 4.27
C HIS A 308 27.81 3.22 3.74
N ALA A 309 29.11 3.20 3.41
CA ALA A 309 29.78 2.01 2.88
C ALA A 309 29.81 0.83 3.87
N ALA A 310 29.85 1.11 5.17
CA ALA A 310 29.77 0.11 6.23
C ALA A 310 28.41 -0.62 6.22
N VAL A 311 27.30 0.13 6.29
CA VAL A 311 25.93 -0.42 6.25
C VAL A 311 25.70 -1.20 4.96
N ARG A 312 26.12 -0.65 3.81
CA ARG A 312 26.02 -1.34 2.51
C ARG A 312 26.72 -2.70 2.52
N THR A 313 27.97 -2.74 3.01
CA THR A 313 28.78 -3.97 3.09
C THR A 313 28.19 -4.98 4.08
N ALA A 314 27.69 -4.52 5.23
CA ALA A 314 27.12 -5.38 6.26
C ALA A 314 25.80 -6.03 5.80
N VAL A 315 24.89 -5.25 5.21
CA VAL A 315 23.62 -5.75 4.64
C VAL A 315 23.87 -6.70 3.47
N CYS A 316 24.84 -6.42 2.60
CA CYS A 316 25.26 -7.38 1.57
C CYS A 316 25.74 -8.70 2.18
N GLY A 317 26.67 -8.63 3.15
CA GLY A 317 27.27 -9.82 3.75
C GLY A 317 26.28 -10.71 4.51
N ILE A 318 25.24 -10.18 5.15
CA ILE A 318 24.22 -11.02 5.80
C ILE A 318 23.27 -11.67 4.78
N LEU A 319 22.92 -10.96 3.70
CA LEU A 319 22.10 -11.52 2.61
C LEU A 319 22.86 -12.60 1.82
N GLU A 320 24.16 -12.42 1.60
CA GLU A 320 25.06 -13.41 0.98
C GLU A 320 25.25 -14.68 1.83
N ARG A 321 25.20 -14.55 3.17
CA ARG A 321 25.33 -15.67 4.12
C ARG A 321 24.00 -16.26 4.60
N ALA A 322 22.87 -15.74 4.12
CA ALA A 322 21.55 -16.23 4.49
C ALA A 322 21.40 -17.73 4.16
N ASN A 323 20.87 -18.50 5.11
CA ASN A 323 20.72 -19.95 5.01
C ASN A 323 19.32 -20.47 5.41
N ASN A 324 18.42 -19.60 5.88
CA ASN A 324 17.06 -19.95 6.28
C ASN A 324 16.04 -18.86 5.89
N PRO A 325 15.52 -18.86 4.64
CA PRO A 325 15.97 -19.70 3.53
C PRO A 325 17.33 -19.23 2.97
N PRO A 326 18.08 -20.09 2.26
CA PRO A 326 19.19 -19.63 1.45
C PRO A 326 18.67 -18.73 0.33
N LEU A 327 19.36 -17.64 0.02
CA LEU A 327 18.96 -16.71 -1.05
C LEU A 327 19.65 -17.01 -2.39
N ASP A 328 20.74 -17.77 -2.37
CA ASP A 328 21.54 -18.18 -3.53
C ASP A 328 21.96 -16.98 -4.40
N LEU A 329 22.58 -15.99 -3.76
CA LEU A 329 22.94 -14.73 -4.40
C LEU A 329 24.21 -14.85 -5.25
N SER A 330 24.12 -14.45 -6.52
CA SER A 330 25.28 -14.22 -7.39
C SER A 330 25.43 -12.72 -7.69
N PRO A 331 26.61 -12.11 -7.43
CA PRO A 331 26.82 -10.68 -7.69
C PRO A 331 26.66 -10.30 -9.17
N LEU A 332 26.11 -9.11 -9.40
CA LEU A 332 25.95 -8.48 -10.71
C LEU A 332 26.73 -7.17 -10.79
N GLY A 333 27.03 -6.74 -12.00
CA GLY A 333 27.58 -5.41 -12.27
C GLY A 333 26.60 -4.31 -11.85
N SER A 334 27.13 -3.24 -11.26
CA SER A 334 26.39 -2.01 -10.93
C SER A 334 27.14 -0.82 -11.51
N LEU A 335 26.40 0.09 -12.16
CA LEU A 335 26.95 1.37 -12.65
C LEU A 335 27.14 2.39 -11.51
N TYR A 336 26.57 2.14 -10.33
CA TYR A 336 26.55 3.08 -9.21
C TYR A 336 27.35 2.53 -8.02
N PRO A 337 28.36 3.26 -7.49
CA PRO A 337 29.25 2.75 -6.43
C PRO A 337 28.57 2.58 -5.06
N ASN A 338 27.42 3.22 -4.87
CA ASN A 338 26.56 3.11 -3.70
C ASN A 338 25.42 2.07 -3.85
N ILE A 339 25.45 1.25 -4.91
CA ILE A 339 24.54 0.10 -5.10
C ILE A 339 25.35 -1.18 -5.31
N ARG A 340 24.98 -2.25 -4.60
CA ARG A 340 25.37 -3.63 -4.93
C ARG A 340 24.18 -4.36 -5.53
N ALA A 341 24.39 -5.10 -6.62
CA ALA A 341 23.35 -5.80 -7.37
C ALA A 341 23.58 -7.31 -7.32
N TYR A 342 22.51 -8.10 -7.27
CA TYR A 342 22.55 -9.56 -7.20
C TYR A 342 21.43 -10.20 -8.01
N HIS A 343 21.72 -11.32 -8.67
CA HIS A 343 20.71 -12.29 -9.08
C HIS A 343 20.40 -13.20 -7.88
N GLN A 344 19.12 -13.52 -7.66
CA GLN A 344 18.68 -14.33 -6.52
C GLN A 344 18.23 -15.71 -7.01
N GLY A 345 19.06 -16.74 -6.80
CA GLY A 345 18.77 -18.11 -7.25
C GLY A 345 17.53 -18.72 -6.61
N ASN A 346 17.30 -18.46 -5.32
CA ASN A 346 16.07 -18.89 -4.65
C ASN A 346 14.91 -17.93 -4.95
N THR A 347 14.20 -18.16 -6.06
CA THR A 347 13.11 -17.28 -6.50
C THR A 347 11.80 -17.41 -5.68
N VAL A 348 11.68 -18.40 -4.78
CA VAL A 348 10.53 -18.48 -3.84
C VAL A 348 10.76 -17.71 -2.54
N ALA A 349 11.98 -17.30 -2.23
CA ALA A 349 12.26 -16.40 -1.12
C ALA A 349 11.82 -14.96 -1.46
N SER A 350 10.54 -14.65 -1.26
CA SER A 350 9.99 -13.30 -1.46
C SER A 350 10.39 -12.31 -0.37
N ARG A 351 9.95 -11.04 -0.46
CA ARG A 351 10.21 -10.00 0.55
C ARG A 351 9.84 -10.47 1.96
N LYS A 352 8.74 -11.22 2.12
CA LYS A 352 8.31 -11.83 3.41
C LYS A 352 9.37 -12.76 4.02
N LYS A 353 10.25 -13.37 3.20
CA LYS A 353 11.35 -14.24 3.63
C LYS A 353 12.69 -13.52 3.82
N VAL A 354 12.90 -12.38 3.15
CA VAL A 354 14.09 -11.53 3.33
C VAL A 354 13.97 -10.60 4.55
N LEU A 355 12.76 -10.16 4.89
CA LEU A 355 12.49 -9.25 6.02
C LEU A 355 13.00 -9.78 7.38
N PRO A 356 12.84 -11.08 7.75
CA PRO A 356 13.44 -11.63 8.98
C PRO A 356 14.97 -11.53 9.01
N ILE A 357 15.65 -11.86 7.91
CA ILE A 357 17.13 -11.81 7.81
C ILE A 357 17.64 -10.38 8.10
N LEU A 358 16.94 -9.35 7.60
CA LEU A 358 17.26 -7.94 7.88
C LEU A 358 16.91 -7.52 9.32
N LYS A 359 15.88 -8.13 9.94
CA LYS A 359 15.47 -7.87 11.32
C LYS A 359 16.45 -8.46 12.33
N ASP A 360 16.94 -9.66 12.08
CA ASP A 360 17.93 -10.31 12.93
C ASP A 360 19.30 -9.63 12.80
N PHE A 361 19.70 -9.23 11.58
CA PHE A 361 20.86 -8.35 11.37
C PHE A 361 20.80 -7.06 12.20
N LEU A 362 19.65 -6.36 12.21
CA LEU A 362 19.51 -5.10 12.95
C LEU A 362 19.68 -5.28 14.46
N ARG A 363 19.20 -6.40 15.01
CA ARG A 363 19.37 -6.76 16.42
C ARG A 363 20.83 -7.02 16.78
N GLU A 364 21.60 -7.63 15.88
CA GLU A 364 23.05 -7.83 16.07
C GLU A 364 23.84 -6.52 15.89
N TRP A 365 23.43 -5.66 14.95
CA TRP A 365 24.08 -4.39 14.65
C TRP A 365 24.11 -3.44 15.85
N GLY A 366 22.98 -3.27 16.55
CA GLY A 366 22.89 -2.41 17.73
C GLY A 366 23.85 -2.79 18.86
N VAL A 367 24.08 -4.09 19.05
CA VAL A 367 25.01 -4.62 20.07
C VAL A 367 26.48 -4.39 19.68
N ALA A 368 26.79 -4.33 18.38
CA ALA A 368 28.16 -4.29 17.87
C ALA A 368 28.67 -2.89 17.47
N ALA A 369 27.80 -2.00 16.99
CA ALA A 369 28.21 -0.74 16.36
C ALA A 369 28.34 0.45 17.33
N GLY A 370 27.54 0.48 18.40
CA GLY A 370 27.35 1.68 19.22
C GLY A 370 26.58 2.79 18.49
N PRO A 371 26.28 3.92 19.17
CA PRO A 371 25.50 5.00 18.58
C PRO A 371 26.27 5.72 17.47
N MET A 372 25.74 5.70 16.24
CA MET A 372 26.29 6.47 15.12
C MET A 372 26.25 7.98 15.41
N HIS A 373 27.41 8.63 15.40
CA HIS A 373 27.48 10.08 15.55
C HIS A 373 26.96 10.82 14.30
N PRO A 374 26.32 12.00 14.42
CA PRO A 374 25.76 12.74 13.27
C PRO A 374 26.77 13.32 12.26
N ALA A 375 28.05 12.92 12.33
CA ALA A 375 29.17 13.52 11.62
C ALA A 375 29.48 12.88 10.26
N ASP A 376 29.14 11.60 10.04
CA ASP A 376 29.40 10.86 8.78
C ASP A 376 28.44 11.25 7.64
N LYS A 377 28.00 12.51 7.60
CA LYS A 377 27.15 13.06 6.55
C LYS A 377 27.99 13.55 5.38
N ASP A 378 28.41 12.61 4.52
CA ASP A 378 28.89 12.96 3.18
C ASP A 378 27.83 13.84 2.47
N PRO A 379 28.15 15.10 2.10
CA PRO A 379 27.20 15.96 1.42
C PRO A 379 26.90 15.42 0.02
N CYS A 380 25.67 15.61 -0.46
CA CYS A 380 25.24 15.13 -1.77
C CYS A 380 26.10 15.72 -2.90
N GLY A 381 27.03 14.91 -3.41
CA GLY A 381 28.05 15.33 -4.38
C GLY A 381 27.46 15.78 -5.72
N THR A 382 27.25 17.09 -5.86
CA THR A 382 26.70 17.75 -7.06
C THR A 382 27.76 17.90 -8.15
N MET A 383 28.32 16.77 -8.57
CA MET A 383 29.28 16.66 -9.68
C MET A 383 28.60 16.93 -11.03
N ARG A 384 28.37 18.21 -11.34
CA ARG A 384 28.22 18.65 -12.74
C ARG A 384 29.56 18.43 -13.45
N PRO A 385 29.59 17.88 -14.68
CA PRO A 385 30.79 17.93 -15.50
C PRO A 385 30.99 19.36 -16.00
N GLU A 386 32.15 19.96 -15.69
CA GLU A 386 32.55 21.23 -16.30
C GLU A 386 32.97 21.03 -17.77
N PRO A 387 32.67 21.99 -18.67
CA PRO A 387 33.18 21.97 -20.03
C PRO A 387 34.69 22.26 -20.03
N LYS A 388 35.44 21.55 -20.88
CA LYS A 388 36.85 21.84 -21.14
C LYS A 388 36.98 22.84 -22.28
N ASP A 389 37.06 24.12 -21.95
CA ASP A 389 37.47 25.13 -22.93
C ASP A 389 39.00 25.21 -23.05
N SER A 390 39.47 25.31 -24.29
CA SER A 390 40.88 25.48 -24.64
C SER A 390 41.10 26.85 -25.28
N SER A 391 42.21 27.50 -24.94
CA SER A 391 42.39 28.95 -25.07
C SER A 391 42.76 29.47 -26.47
N ALA A 392 41.99 30.44 -26.98
CA ALA A 392 42.41 31.56 -27.85
C ALA A 392 41.21 32.51 -28.09
N GLY A 393 41.31 33.85 -28.16
CA GLY A 393 42.41 34.77 -27.81
C GLY A 393 42.25 36.18 -28.45
N CYS A 394 42.69 37.23 -27.74
CA CYS A 394 42.88 38.65 -28.19
C CYS A 394 41.65 39.57 -28.43
N GLY A 395 41.86 40.89 -28.26
CA GLY A 395 40.89 42.00 -28.43
C GLY A 395 40.35 42.51 -27.08
N GLU A 396 40.76 43.67 -26.53
CA GLU A 396 40.39 45.06 -26.93
C GLU A 396 38.86 45.29 -26.86
N SER A 397 38.27 46.28 -26.18
CA SER A 397 38.63 47.30 -25.16
C SER A 397 37.45 48.29 -25.15
N ASP A 398 37.01 48.84 -23.99
CA ASP A 398 36.53 50.23 -23.86
C ASP A 398 36.01 50.56 -22.44
N GLU A 399 35.84 51.87 -22.19
CA GLU A 399 35.47 52.57 -20.95
C GLU A 399 33.92 52.76 -20.84
N ASN A 400 33.24 53.27 -19.78
CA ASN A 400 33.52 53.74 -18.42
C ASN A 400 32.15 53.73 -17.61
N PRO A 401 32.05 54.15 -16.32
CA PRO A 401 30.86 53.90 -15.46
C PRO A 401 29.89 55.10 -15.23
N GLU A 402 28.67 54.78 -14.76
CA GLU A 402 27.65 55.58 -14.01
C GLU A 402 26.51 54.58 -13.63
N ASP A 403 25.66 54.68 -12.59
CA ASP A 403 25.69 55.25 -11.21
C ASP A 403 24.55 54.50 -10.41
N SER A 404 24.04 54.75 -9.19
CA SER A 404 24.07 55.82 -8.17
C SER A 404 23.62 55.27 -6.78
N ASP A 405 23.48 56.13 -5.76
CA ASP A 405 23.07 55.85 -4.35
C ASP A 405 21.62 55.39 -4.10
N VAL A 406 21.35 54.83 -2.89
CA VAL A 406 20.52 55.46 -1.81
C VAL A 406 20.34 54.51 -0.59
N ALA A 407 20.22 55.07 0.63
CA ALA A 407 20.30 54.35 1.91
C ALA A 407 19.02 54.38 2.78
N GLY A 408 19.03 53.57 3.85
CA GLY A 408 18.08 53.54 4.99
C GLY A 408 18.29 52.25 5.79
N GLU A 409 18.83 52.25 7.02
CA GLU A 409 18.22 52.69 8.30
C GLU A 409 16.88 52.00 8.64
N ALA A 410 16.67 51.45 9.85
CA ALA A 410 17.56 51.19 10.99
C ALA A 410 16.91 50.14 11.95
N GLY A 411 17.62 49.72 13.01
CA GLY A 411 16.98 49.12 14.19
C GLY A 411 17.59 47.82 14.73
N ALA A 412 18.59 47.93 15.61
CA ALA A 412 19.01 46.85 16.52
C ALA A 412 18.46 47.09 17.94
N PRO A 413 18.35 46.04 18.76
CA PRO A 413 18.88 46.14 20.13
C PRO A 413 19.76 44.94 20.52
N GLU A 414 20.68 45.16 21.46
CA GLU A 414 21.62 44.17 22.00
C GLU A 414 21.20 43.58 23.36
N TYR A 415 22.09 42.76 23.95
CA TYR A 415 22.20 42.43 25.39
C TYR A 415 21.25 41.33 25.94
N GLU A 416 21.67 40.27 26.63
CA GLU A 416 22.98 39.58 26.80
C GLU A 416 22.69 38.12 27.32
N PRO A 417 23.66 37.17 27.37
CA PRO A 417 23.39 35.75 27.58
C PRO A 417 23.30 35.30 29.04
N ARG A 418 22.69 34.13 29.31
CA ARG A 418 22.79 33.45 30.61
C ARG A 418 22.97 31.92 30.55
N CYS A 419 24.03 31.50 31.25
CA CYS A 419 24.20 30.23 31.97
C CYS A 419 24.14 28.88 31.21
N ARG A 420 25.34 28.29 31.03
CA ARG A 420 25.52 26.82 30.95
C ARG A 420 24.98 26.13 32.21
N ARG A 421 24.55 24.87 32.06
CA ARG A 421 24.51 23.89 33.16
C ARG A 421 25.01 22.53 32.65
N ASP A 422 26.03 22.00 33.31
CA ASP A 422 26.56 20.66 33.09
C ASP A 422 25.75 19.58 33.83
N PRO A 423 25.84 18.29 33.45
CA PRO A 423 24.79 17.30 33.75
C PRO A 423 24.86 16.69 35.16
N ALA A 424 23.68 16.38 35.70
CA ALA A 424 23.53 15.55 36.90
C ALA A 424 23.58 14.05 36.56
N ARG A 425 24.16 13.23 37.46
CA ARG A 425 24.33 11.78 37.27
C ARG A 425 23.04 10.99 37.51
N CYS A 426 22.85 9.92 36.74
CA CYS A 426 21.80 8.93 36.95
C CYS A 426 22.06 8.03 38.18
N PRO A 427 21.02 7.58 38.89
CA PRO A 427 20.99 6.29 39.58
C PRO A 427 20.93 5.13 38.57
N ARG A 428 21.09 3.87 39.01
CA ARG A 428 21.03 2.68 38.16
C ARG A 428 19.86 1.73 38.51
N HIS A 429 19.51 0.92 37.51
CA HIS A 429 18.76 -0.35 37.54
C HIS A 429 17.22 -0.29 37.64
N GLY A 430 16.61 -1.18 36.85
CA GLY A 430 15.18 -1.35 36.64
C GLY A 430 14.95 -1.80 35.20
N ASP A 431 14.97 -3.11 34.94
CA ASP A 431 14.73 -3.65 33.59
C ASP A 431 13.26 -3.48 33.20
N ALA A 432 13.02 -2.67 32.16
CA ALA A 432 11.75 -2.60 31.45
C ALA A 432 12.03 -2.22 29.99
N LEU A 433 11.58 -3.05 29.05
CA LEU A 433 11.51 -2.67 27.64
C LEU A 433 10.36 -1.68 27.49
N LEU A 434 10.69 -0.41 27.28
CA LEU A 434 9.74 0.61 26.87
C LEU A 434 9.82 0.74 25.34
N GLU A 435 8.68 0.58 24.68
CA GLU A 435 8.55 0.88 23.26
C GLU A 435 8.52 2.41 23.11
N ASP A 436 9.59 2.98 22.54
CA ASP A 436 9.74 4.43 22.38
C ASP A 436 8.99 4.89 21.11
N ASP A 437 7.77 5.40 21.30
CA ASP A 437 6.82 5.83 20.26
C ASP A 437 7.29 7.10 19.53
N ALA A 438 8.42 7.00 18.82
CA ALA A 438 8.72 7.91 17.71
C ALA A 438 7.71 7.64 16.57
N PRO A 439 6.97 8.65 16.07
CA PRO A 439 5.91 8.44 15.08
C PRO A 439 6.48 8.11 13.69
N LEU A 440 6.85 6.84 13.49
CA LEU A 440 7.14 6.27 12.19
C LEU A 440 5.84 6.27 11.34
N PRO A 441 5.89 6.61 10.05
CA PRO A 441 4.72 6.49 9.19
C PRO A 441 4.26 5.02 9.14
N PRO A 442 2.96 4.73 9.35
CA PRO A 442 2.48 3.36 9.47
C PRO A 442 2.74 2.59 8.17
N THR A 443 3.47 1.47 8.24
CA THR A 443 3.73 0.67 7.03
C THR A 443 2.43 0.06 6.48
N PRO A 444 2.06 0.28 5.21
CA PRO A 444 0.81 -0.21 4.65
C PRO A 444 0.54 -1.70 4.92
N MET A 445 -0.68 -2.01 5.36
CA MET A 445 -1.07 -3.32 5.92
C MET A 445 -1.41 -4.39 4.87
N ASN A 446 -0.71 -4.38 3.73
CA ASN A 446 -0.79 -5.40 2.67
C ASN A 446 -0.15 -6.75 3.11
N SER A 447 -0.66 -7.39 4.17
CA SER A 447 -0.17 -8.71 4.60
C SER A 447 -1.12 -9.61 5.41
N LEU A 448 -2.39 -9.28 5.63
CA LEU A 448 -3.36 -10.22 6.26
C LEU A 448 -3.96 -11.24 5.26
N VAL A 449 -3.07 -11.83 4.47
CA VAL A 449 -3.22 -13.16 3.83
C VAL A 449 -1.86 -13.84 3.98
N ASP A 450 -1.82 -15.03 4.58
CA ASP A 450 -0.57 -15.68 4.99
C ASP A 450 0.37 -15.99 3.82
N GLU A 451 -0.18 -16.41 2.68
CA GLU A 451 0.57 -16.55 1.42
C GLU A 451 0.33 -15.35 0.50
N CYS A 452 1.38 -14.79 -0.09
CA CYS A 452 1.22 -13.92 -1.26
C CYS A 452 0.86 -14.80 -2.46
N PRO A 453 -0.11 -14.44 -3.32
CA PRO A 453 -0.41 -15.18 -4.55
C PRO A 453 0.79 -15.35 -5.50
N LEU A 454 1.89 -14.62 -5.28
CA LEU A 454 3.12 -14.68 -6.08
C LEU A 454 4.24 -15.52 -5.41
N ASP A 455 4.05 -16.03 -4.19
CA ASP A 455 5.05 -16.87 -3.50
C ASP A 455 5.25 -18.23 -4.20
N ARG A 456 4.31 -18.63 -5.07
CA ARG A 456 4.36 -19.86 -5.89
C ARG A 456 4.23 -19.63 -7.41
N GLY A 457 4.27 -18.37 -7.86
CA GLY A 457 3.93 -17.96 -9.24
C GLY A 457 2.41 -17.86 -9.48
N LEU A 458 1.99 -17.38 -10.66
CA LEU A 458 0.56 -17.28 -10.99
C LEU A 458 -0.07 -18.68 -11.17
N PRO A 459 -1.40 -18.84 -11.00
CA PRO A 459 -2.08 -20.13 -11.10
C PRO A 459 -1.80 -20.85 -12.44
N LYS A 460 -1.12 -22.00 -12.37
CA LYS A 460 -0.76 -22.81 -13.54
C LYS A 460 -1.95 -23.62 -14.07
N LEU A 461 -2.80 -22.96 -14.86
CA LEU A 461 -3.87 -23.60 -15.65
C LEU A 461 -3.30 -24.36 -16.86
N SER A 462 -2.64 -25.50 -16.61
CA SER A 462 -2.20 -26.42 -17.66
C SER A 462 -3.33 -27.39 -18.07
N VAL A 463 -3.36 -27.78 -19.34
CA VAL A 463 -4.38 -28.71 -19.87
C VAL A 463 -4.23 -30.09 -19.24
N GLU A 464 -3.00 -30.50 -18.96
CA GLU A 464 -2.63 -31.75 -18.30
C GLU A 464 -3.17 -31.80 -16.86
N ALA A 465 -3.03 -30.71 -16.09
CA ALA A 465 -3.55 -30.62 -14.71
C ALA A 465 -5.09 -30.69 -14.64
N ILE A 466 -5.78 -30.27 -15.70
CA ILE A 466 -7.23 -30.44 -15.86
C ILE A 466 -7.56 -31.91 -16.18
N PHE A 467 -6.87 -32.51 -17.15
CA PHE A 467 -7.09 -33.91 -17.55
C PHE A 467 -6.79 -34.92 -16.42
N GLU A 468 -5.71 -34.71 -15.67
CA GLU A 468 -5.31 -35.57 -14.56
C GLU A 468 -6.39 -35.58 -13.45
N LYS A 469 -6.91 -34.40 -13.07
CA LYS A 469 -8.04 -34.29 -12.13
C LYS A 469 -9.33 -34.93 -12.67
N PHE A 470 -9.66 -34.75 -13.95
CA PHE A 470 -10.82 -35.41 -14.55
C PHE A 470 -10.69 -36.93 -14.55
N SER A 471 -9.48 -37.49 -14.70
CA SER A 471 -9.26 -38.94 -14.63
C SER A 471 -9.65 -39.50 -13.26
N HIS A 472 -9.29 -38.82 -12.17
CA HIS A 472 -9.60 -39.24 -10.79
C HIS A 472 -11.11 -39.22 -10.46
N ILE A 473 -11.90 -38.34 -11.09
CA ILE A 473 -13.35 -38.27 -10.89
C ILE A 473 -14.06 -39.54 -11.40
N THR A 474 -13.51 -40.21 -12.42
CA THR A 474 -14.18 -41.38 -13.06
C THR A 474 -14.03 -42.71 -12.32
N VAL A 475 -13.17 -42.78 -11.30
CA VAL A 475 -12.83 -44.05 -10.61
C VAL A 475 -13.81 -44.41 -9.49
N VAL A 476 -14.52 -43.44 -8.90
CA VAL A 476 -15.43 -43.67 -7.77
C VAL A 476 -16.84 -44.04 -8.24
N ARG A 477 -17.05 -45.32 -8.57
CA ARG A 477 -18.40 -45.90 -8.70
C ARG A 477 -18.93 -46.37 -7.33
N PRO A 478 -20.16 -46.00 -6.93
CA PRO A 478 -20.78 -46.53 -5.72
C PRO A 478 -21.26 -47.98 -5.90
N SER A 479 -21.16 -48.79 -4.85
CA SER A 479 -21.69 -50.16 -4.79
C SER A 479 -23.15 -50.17 -4.33
N ASN A 480 -24.03 -50.86 -5.06
CA ASN A 480 -25.46 -50.91 -4.78
C ASN A 480 -25.85 -51.89 -3.64
N SER A 481 -26.50 -51.35 -2.60
CA SER A 481 -27.40 -52.06 -1.67
C SER A 481 -28.22 -51.01 -0.90
N SER A 482 -29.50 -51.19 -0.54
CA SER A 482 -30.42 -52.33 -0.72
C SER A 482 -31.88 -51.83 -0.81
N SER A 483 -32.78 -52.66 -1.35
CA SER A 483 -34.22 -52.41 -1.35
C SER A 483 -34.90 -52.84 -0.04
N PRO A 484 -36.10 -52.31 0.25
CA PRO A 484 -37.15 -53.07 0.93
C PRO A 484 -38.42 -53.17 0.07
N GLU A 485 -39.13 -54.30 0.19
CA GLU A 485 -40.46 -54.50 -0.43
C GLU A 485 -41.61 -54.01 0.47
N LYS A 486 -42.82 -53.96 -0.11
CA LYS A 486 -44.04 -53.49 0.56
C LYS A 486 -44.60 -54.51 1.56
N LYS A 487 -45.01 -54.02 2.73
CA LYS A 487 -46.36 -54.27 3.26
C LYS A 487 -46.79 -53.19 4.24
#